data_AF-A0A915EG34-F1
#
_entry.id   AF-A0A915EG34-F1
#
_cell.length_a   1.000
_cell.length_b   1.000
_cell.length_c   1.000
_cell.angle_alpha   90.00
_cell.angle_beta   90.00
_cell.angle_gamma   90.00
#
_symmetry.space_group_name_H-M   'P 1'
#
loop_
_entity.id
_entity.type
_entity.pdbx_description
1 polymer ?
#
loop_
_entity_poly.entity_id
_entity_poly.type
_entity_poly.pdbx_seq_one_letter_code
_entity_poly.pdbx_strand_id
1 'polypeptide(L)'
;MKYLAAYLLCTIAGNDNPNFENIEKVFGEAKILRSRQTGQNVTRVQKELADMRSSNSPFYKMDNVDDGNIWRWTLLISPKTEPYNEKAFKMTIEFPPEYPFKPPVLKFDTKMFHPSVSESGQICPCCMKSIKNWKPATQTQHVIEELLSLIAAPRLCSSLCFDFF
;
A
#
# COMPACT_ATOMS: atom_id res chain seq x y z
N MET A 1 2.22 -23.91 -7.66
CA MET A 1 2.78 -22.53 -7.56
C MET A 1 3.40 -22.17 -6.20
N LYS A 2 3.10 -22.86 -5.08
CA LYS A 2 3.71 -22.58 -3.76
C LYS A 2 5.20 -22.93 -3.63
N TYR A 3 5.69 -23.88 -4.45
CA TYR A 3 7.06 -24.40 -4.37
C TYR A 3 8.15 -23.42 -4.80
N LEU A 4 7.90 -22.58 -5.81
CA LEU A 4 8.89 -21.61 -6.30
C LEU A 4 9.17 -20.49 -5.29
N ALA A 5 8.14 -20.05 -4.55
CA ALA A 5 8.29 -19.03 -3.51
C ALA A 5 9.06 -19.57 -2.28
N ALA A 6 8.84 -20.86 -1.94
CA ALA A 6 9.55 -21.51 -0.84
C ALA A 6 11.04 -21.73 -1.16
N TYR A 7 11.37 -22.09 -2.41
CA TYR A 7 12.75 -22.28 -2.85
C TYR A 7 13.53 -20.97 -2.80
N LEU A 8 12.94 -19.86 -3.27
CA LEU A 8 13.58 -18.54 -3.29
C LEU A 8 13.87 -18.01 -1.87
N LEU A 9 12.99 -18.27 -0.91
CA LEU A 9 13.19 -17.89 0.49
C LEU A 9 14.25 -18.77 1.20
N CYS A 10 14.37 -20.04 0.80
CA CYS A 10 15.33 -20.97 1.39
C CYS A 10 16.78 -20.68 0.92
N THR A 11 16.95 -20.27 -0.34
CA THR A 11 18.26 -19.85 -0.89
C THR A 11 18.80 -18.57 -0.24
N ILE A 12 17.93 -17.63 0.17
CA ILE A 12 18.33 -16.41 0.90
C ILE A 12 18.78 -16.72 2.34
N ALA A 13 18.29 -17.83 2.92
CA ALA A 13 18.58 -18.24 4.29
C ALA A 13 19.80 -19.19 4.42
N GLY A 14 20.49 -19.52 3.32
CA GLY A 14 21.71 -20.33 3.34
C GLY A 14 21.52 -21.79 3.78
N ASN A 15 20.33 -22.36 3.62
CA ASN A 15 20.03 -23.73 4.02
C ASN A 15 19.67 -24.57 2.79
N ASP A 16 20.61 -25.41 2.35
CA ASP A 16 20.43 -26.29 1.21
C ASP A 16 19.57 -27.50 1.63
N ASN A 17 18.25 -27.39 1.40
CA ASN A 17 17.20 -28.43 1.44
C ASN A 17 16.16 -28.27 2.57
N PRO A 18 15.01 -27.61 2.30
CA PRO A 18 13.91 -27.55 3.27
C PRO A 18 13.10 -28.86 3.24
N ASN A 19 13.21 -29.64 4.32
CA ASN A 19 12.35 -30.77 4.60
C ASN A 19 10.86 -30.32 4.60
N PHE A 20 9.99 -31.07 3.91
CA PHE A 20 8.58 -30.70 3.66
C PHE A 20 7.78 -30.44 4.96
N GLU A 21 8.11 -31.13 6.06
CA GLU A 21 7.51 -30.91 7.39
C GLU A 21 7.79 -29.53 7.99
N ASN A 22 8.86 -28.84 7.58
CA ASN A 22 9.18 -27.50 8.07
C ASN A 22 8.45 -26.38 7.32
N ILE A 23 7.86 -26.67 6.15
CA ILE A 23 7.20 -25.63 5.34
C ILE A 23 5.90 -25.17 6.02
N GLU A 24 5.04 -26.09 6.46
CA GLU A 24 3.82 -25.73 7.20
C GLU A 24 4.12 -25.07 8.54
N LYS A 25 5.23 -25.46 9.18
CA LYS A 25 5.70 -24.85 10.42
C LYS A 25 6.20 -23.41 10.21
N VAL A 26 6.97 -23.15 9.15
CA VAL A 26 7.41 -21.79 8.78
C VAL A 26 6.22 -20.90 8.38
N PHE A 27 5.24 -21.44 7.63
CA PHE A 27 3.99 -20.72 7.33
C PHE A 27 3.15 -20.49 8.58
N GLY A 28 3.09 -21.47 9.49
CA GLY A 28 2.41 -21.38 10.78
C GLY A 28 3.05 -20.35 11.70
N GLU A 29 4.37 -20.35 11.79
CA GLU A 29 5.16 -19.38 12.56
C GLU A 29 5.03 -17.97 11.97
N ALA A 30 5.01 -17.82 10.64
CA ALA A 30 4.70 -16.53 9.99
C ALA A 30 3.26 -16.05 10.29
N LYS A 31 2.30 -16.98 10.43
CA LYS A 31 0.91 -16.69 10.80
C LYS A 31 0.77 -16.31 12.28
N ILE A 32 1.55 -16.95 13.16
CA ILE A 32 1.58 -16.72 14.62
C ILE A 32 2.37 -15.45 14.98
N LEU A 33 3.45 -15.14 14.26
CA LEU A 33 4.19 -13.88 14.41
C LEU A 33 3.32 -12.69 14.01
N ARG A 34 2.49 -12.83 12.97
CA ARG A 34 1.43 -11.86 12.66
C ARG A 34 0.40 -11.75 13.78
N SER A 35 -0.02 -12.84 14.42
CA SER A 35 -1.07 -12.80 15.45
C SER A 35 -0.65 -12.22 16.80
N ARG A 36 0.64 -11.96 17.05
CA ARG A 36 1.13 -11.34 18.31
C ARG A 36 1.39 -9.84 18.23
N GLN A 37 1.56 -9.26 17.03
CA GLN A 37 1.73 -7.81 16.84
C GLN A 37 0.39 -7.04 16.73
N THR A 38 -0.75 -7.74 16.79
CA THR A 38 -2.01 -7.29 16.20
C THR A 38 -2.98 -6.53 17.10
N GLY A 39 -2.93 -6.62 18.43
CA GLY A 39 -4.02 -6.09 19.28
C GLY A 39 -4.31 -4.58 19.12
N GLN A 40 -3.27 -3.75 19.15
CA GLN A 40 -3.42 -2.28 19.03
C GLN A 40 -3.32 -1.76 17.59
N ASN A 41 -2.59 -2.46 16.71
CA ASN A 41 -2.46 -2.04 15.32
C ASN A 41 -3.71 -2.39 14.50
N VAL A 42 -4.37 -3.52 14.82
CA VAL A 42 -5.64 -3.91 14.19
C VAL A 42 -6.74 -2.91 14.52
N THR A 43 -6.84 -2.45 15.78
CA THR A 43 -7.88 -1.47 16.16
C THR A 43 -7.69 -0.13 15.45
N ARG A 44 -6.43 0.28 15.21
CA ARG A 44 -6.12 1.48 14.42
C ARG A 44 -6.57 1.34 12.97
N VAL A 45 -6.19 0.27 12.28
CA VAL A 45 -6.55 0.03 10.86
C VAL A 45 -8.06 -0.14 10.70
N GLN A 46 -8.73 -0.85 11.62
CA GLN A 46 -10.18 -0.99 11.61
C GLN A 46 -10.91 0.34 11.79
N LYS A 47 -10.43 1.19 12.69
CA LYS A 47 -10.99 2.54 12.87
C LYS A 47 -10.84 3.37 11.60
N GLU A 48 -9.63 3.44 11.04
CA GLU A 48 -9.40 4.17 9.79
C GLU A 48 -10.24 3.61 8.64
N LEU A 49 -10.45 2.29 8.58
CA LEU A 49 -11.31 1.68 7.59
C LEU A 49 -12.78 2.11 7.75
N ALA A 50 -13.28 2.18 8.98
CA ALA A 50 -14.63 2.66 9.27
C ALA A 50 -14.79 4.14 8.91
N ASP A 51 -13.79 4.97 9.21
CA ASP A 51 -13.75 6.39 8.86
C ASP A 51 -13.76 6.56 7.33
N MET A 52 -12.93 5.80 6.62
CA MET A 52 -12.87 5.79 5.15
C MET A 52 -14.19 5.32 4.51
N ARG A 53 -14.84 4.29 5.05
CA ARG A 53 -16.16 3.83 4.57
C ARG A 53 -17.27 4.85 4.82
N SER A 54 -17.15 5.63 5.88
CA SER A 54 -18.09 6.70 6.23
C SER A 54 -17.83 7.99 5.46
N SER A 55 -16.66 8.12 4.84
CA SER A 55 -16.32 9.28 4.01
C SER A 55 -17.18 9.32 2.75
N ASN A 56 -17.81 10.46 2.47
CA ASN A 56 -18.61 10.70 1.27
C ASN A 56 -17.83 11.58 0.29
N SER A 57 -16.60 11.18 -0.04
CA SER A 57 -15.75 11.91 -0.97
C SER A 57 -16.19 11.64 -2.41
N PRO A 58 -16.36 12.66 -3.27
CA PRO A 58 -16.59 12.46 -4.70
C PRO A 58 -15.32 12.03 -5.45
N PHE A 59 -14.14 12.14 -4.83
CA PHE A 59 -12.84 11.93 -5.48
C PHE A 59 -12.20 10.59 -5.19
N TYR A 60 -12.71 9.85 -4.21
CA TYR A 60 -12.27 8.50 -3.93
C TYR A 60 -13.41 7.70 -3.31
N LYS A 61 -13.43 6.39 -3.57
CA LYS A 61 -14.38 5.45 -2.99
C LYS A 61 -13.69 4.15 -2.64
N MET A 62 -14.07 3.55 -1.51
CA MET A 62 -13.69 2.18 -1.20
C MET A 62 -14.34 1.22 -2.19
N ASP A 63 -13.52 0.44 -2.90
CA ASP A 63 -13.98 -0.58 -3.87
C ASP A 63 -14.19 -1.91 -3.14
N ASN A 64 -13.11 -2.44 -2.57
CA ASN A 64 -13.12 -3.70 -1.86
C ASN A 64 -12.11 -3.67 -0.70
N VAL A 65 -12.42 -4.41 0.36
CA VAL A 65 -11.48 -4.79 1.40
C VAL A 65 -11.54 -6.29 1.46
N ASP A 66 -10.40 -6.95 1.39
CA ASP A 66 -10.36 -8.40 1.56
C ASP A 66 -10.84 -8.73 2.99
N ASP A 67 -11.99 -9.39 3.11
CA ASP A 67 -12.60 -9.75 4.39
C ASP A 67 -11.67 -10.62 5.25
N GLY A 68 -10.73 -11.34 4.61
CA GLY A 68 -9.68 -12.10 5.30
C GLY A 68 -8.39 -11.30 5.57
N ASN A 69 -8.25 -10.10 4.99
CA ASN A 69 -7.04 -9.28 5.07
C ASN A 69 -7.34 -7.77 5.06
N ILE A 70 -7.71 -7.24 6.24
CA ILE A 70 -7.90 -5.80 6.47
C ILE A 70 -6.65 -4.94 6.25
N TRP A 71 -5.47 -5.54 6.02
CA TRP A 71 -4.21 -4.84 5.77
C TRP A 71 -4.00 -4.50 4.30
N ARG A 72 -4.96 -4.83 3.43
CA ARG A 72 -4.96 -4.44 2.03
C ARG A 72 -6.30 -3.84 1.65
N TRP A 73 -6.29 -2.59 1.21
CA TRP A 73 -7.48 -1.88 0.78
C TRP A 73 -7.41 -1.59 -0.71
N THR A 74 -8.56 -1.66 -1.36
CA THR A 74 -8.70 -1.28 -2.77
C THR A 74 -9.64 -0.09 -2.86
N LEU A 75 -9.18 0.96 -3.54
CA LEU A 75 -9.91 2.19 -3.75
C LEU A 75 -10.04 2.50 -5.25
N LEU A 76 -11.12 3.17 -5.59
CA LEU A 76 -11.27 3.86 -6.86
C LEU A 76 -11.01 5.34 -6.64
N ILE A 77 -10.05 5.89 -7.36
CA ILE A 77 -9.66 7.30 -7.34
C ILE A 77 -10.23 7.98 -8.58
N SER A 78 -11.00 9.05 -8.38
CA SER A 78 -11.62 9.84 -9.45
C SER A 78 -11.11 11.29 -9.37
N PRO A 79 -9.99 11.61 -10.05
CA PRO A 79 -9.46 12.96 -10.07
C PRO A 79 -10.45 13.96 -10.70
N LYS A 80 -10.37 15.23 -10.33
CA LYS A 80 -11.21 16.29 -10.94
C LYS A 80 -10.51 17.02 -12.10
N THR A 81 -9.19 16.91 -12.16
CA THR A 81 -8.34 17.69 -13.05
C THR A 81 -8.04 16.97 -14.34
N GLU A 82 -8.20 17.66 -15.47
CA GLU A 82 -7.67 17.20 -16.76
C GLU A 82 -6.15 16.99 -16.68
N PRO A 83 -5.60 15.99 -17.36
CA PRO A 83 -6.27 15.04 -18.27
C PRO A 83 -6.84 13.77 -17.58
N TYR A 84 -6.83 13.69 -16.25
CA TYR A 84 -7.17 12.46 -15.51
C TYR A 84 -8.63 12.36 -15.06
N ASN A 85 -9.43 13.40 -15.30
CA ASN A 85 -10.81 13.54 -14.84
C ASN A 85 -11.84 12.64 -15.54
N GLU A 86 -11.50 12.06 -16.69
CA GLU A 86 -12.43 11.25 -17.48
C GLU A 86 -12.54 9.79 -17.01
N LYS A 87 -11.63 9.33 -16.14
CA LYS A 87 -11.55 7.93 -15.73
C LYS A 87 -11.32 7.79 -14.23
N ALA A 88 -11.85 6.72 -13.66
CA ALA A 88 -11.50 6.29 -12.31
C ALA A 88 -10.29 5.32 -12.38
N PHE A 89 -9.36 5.49 -11.45
CA PHE A 89 -8.15 4.68 -11.34
C PHE A 89 -8.25 3.77 -10.12
N LYS A 90 -8.06 2.47 -10.34
CA LYS A 90 -7.98 1.51 -9.26
C LYS A 90 -6.62 1.60 -8.58
N MET A 91 -6.63 1.69 -7.25
CA MET A 91 -5.44 1.76 -6.41
C MET A 91 -5.56 0.75 -5.26
N THR A 92 -4.42 0.14 -4.93
CA THR A 92 -4.25 -0.68 -3.75
C THR A 92 -3.39 0.04 -2.71
N ILE A 93 -3.83 0.00 -1.45
CA ILE A 93 -3.09 0.44 -0.27
C ILE A 93 -2.75 -0.80 0.55
N GLU A 94 -1.46 -1.02 0.80
CA GLU A 94 -0.97 -2.14 1.60
C GLU A 94 -0.28 -1.64 2.86
N PHE A 95 -0.76 -2.11 4.01
CA PHE A 95 -0.24 -1.75 5.32
C PHE A 95 0.85 -2.75 5.73
N PRO A 96 2.08 -2.30 6.02
CA PRO A 96 3.13 -3.20 6.46
C PRO A 96 2.87 -3.72 7.89
N PRO A 97 3.49 -4.83 8.31
CA PRO A 97 3.37 -5.36 9.68
C PRO A 97 3.74 -4.34 10.77
N GLU A 98 4.64 -3.41 10.47
CA GLU A 98 5.10 -2.37 11.38
C GLU A 98 4.22 -1.11 11.38
N TYR A 99 3.07 -1.11 10.68
CA TYR A 99 2.11 0.00 10.75
C TYR A 99 1.59 0.16 12.20
N PRO A 100 1.48 1.39 12.74
CA PRO A 100 1.66 2.71 12.09
C PRO A 100 3.07 3.30 12.18
N PHE A 101 4.09 2.55 12.60
CA PHE A 101 5.47 3.05 12.67
C PHE A 101 6.11 3.22 11.28
N LYS A 102 5.69 2.41 10.31
CA LYS A 102 5.99 2.59 8.88
C LYS A 102 4.75 3.06 8.11
N PRO A 103 4.92 3.87 7.04
CA PRO A 103 3.80 4.30 6.20
C PRO A 103 3.19 3.13 5.42
N PRO A 104 1.93 3.27 4.98
CA PRO A 104 1.35 2.35 4.01
C PRO A 104 2.01 2.52 2.64
N VAL A 105 1.97 1.46 1.83
CA VAL A 105 2.45 1.46 0.45
C VAL A 105 1.26 1.65 -0.49
N LEU A 106 1.35 2.63 -1.38
CA LEU A 106 0.31 2.95 -2.36
C LEU A 106 0.76 2.52 -3.75
N LYS A 107 -0.13 1.88 -4.49
CA LYS A 107 0.11 1.43 -5.86
C LYS A 107 -1.13 1.59 -6.72
N PHE A 108 -0.99 2.20 -7.89
CA PHE A 108 -2.03 2.16 -8.91
C PHE A 108 -2.04 0.79 -9.59
N ASP A 109 -3.19 0.13 -9.58
CA ASP A 109 -3.43 -1.11 -10.34
C ASP A 109 -3.80 -0.79 -11.79
N THR A 110 -4.43 0.37 -12.02
CA THR A 110 -4.70 0.90 -13.36
C THR A 110 -3.50 1.69 -13.86
N LYS A 111 -3.06 1.47 -15.11
CA LYS A 111 -1.98 2.26 -15.71
C LYS A 111 -2.36 3.74 -15.74
N MET A 112 -1.51 4.58 -15.14
CA MET A 112 -1.63 6.03 -15.11
C MET A 112 -0.31 6.63 -15.57
N PHE A 113 -0.35 7.46 -16.61
CA PHE A 113 0.81 8.22 -17.06
C PHE A 113 0.85 9.54 -16.28
N HIS A 114 1.58 9.57 -15.17
CA HIS A 114 1.69 10.77 -14.33
C HIS A 114 3.15 10.96 -13.88
N PRO A 115 3.68 12.19 -13.77
CA PRO A 115 5.10 12.38 -13.51
C PRO A 115 5.62 11.82 -12.17
N SER A 116 4.72 11.59 -11.22
CA SER A 116 5.04 11.02 -9.91
C SER A 116 4.74 9.53 -9.82
N VAL A 117 4.30 8.88 -10.91
CA VAL A 117 3.86 7.49 -10.96
C VAL A 117 4.67 6.74 -12.02
N SER A 118 5.35 5.68 -11.61
CA SER A 118 6.09 4.80 -12.52
C SER A 118 5.15 3.97 -13.42
N GLU A 119 5.70 3.37 -14.48
CA GLU A 119 4.92 2.47 -15.36
C GLU A 119 4.30 1.28 -14.58
N SER A 120 4.97 0.84 -13.51
CA SER A 120 4.49 -0.23 -12.63
C SER A 120 3.36 0.20 -11.67
N GLY A 121 3.00 1.49 -11.66
CA GLY A 121 1.97 2.08 -10.80
C GLY A 121 2.46 2.51 -9.41
N GLN A 122 3.77 2.39 -9.11
CA GLN A 122 4.35 2.89 -7.85
C GLN A 122 4.47 4.41 -7.86
N ILE A 123 4.17 5.06 -6.74
CA ILE A 123 4.29 6.51 -6.56
C ILE A 123 5.64 6.82 -5.90
N CYS A 124 6.38 7.82 -6.39
CA CYS A 124 7.62 8.25 -5.74
C CYS A 124 7.30 8.81 -4.34
N PRO A 125 7.84 8.20 -3.25
CA PRO A 125 7.60 8.65 -1.87
C PRO A 125 8.01 10.11 -1.64
N CYS A 126 9.00 10.53 -2.40
CA CYS A 126 9.59 11.86 -2.41
C CYS A 126 8.64 12.98 -2.88
N CYS A 127 7.58 12.66 -3.64
CA CYS A 127 6.54 13.61 -4.06
C CYS A 127 5.43 13.82 -3.01
N MET A 128 5.35 12.94 -2.00
CA MET A 128 4.32 12.95 -0.95
C MET A 128 4.95 13.24 0.41
N LYS A 129 4.64 14.39 1.01
CA LYS A 129 5.16 14.81 2.32
C LYS A 129 4.72 13.86 3.43
N SER A 130 3.50 13.35 3.37
CA SER A 130 2.96 12.39 4.34
C SER A 130 3.74 11.09 4.36
N ILE A 131 4.19 10.59 3.20
CA ILE A 131 5.01 9.38 3.11
C ILE A 131 6.49 9.68 3.43
N LYS A 132 7.04 10.77 2.88
CA LYS A 132 8.44 11.17 3.09
C LYS A 132 8.74 11.46 4.57
N ASN A 133 7.85 12.18 5.23
CA ASN A 133 7.98 12.58 6.64
C ASN A 133 6.89 11.88 7.47
N TRP A 134 6.80 10.56 7.33
CA TRP A 134 5.77 9.77 8.00
C TRP A 134 5.82 9.93 9.52
N LYS A 135 4.64 10.10 10.11
CA LYS A 135 4.42 10.09 11.55
C LYS A 135 3.34 9.06 11.85
N PRO A 136 3.44 8.26 12.92
CA PRO A 136 2.40 7.28 13.26
C PRO A 136 1.01 7.87 13.54
N ALA A 137 0.96 9.17 13.83
CA ALA A 137 -0.28 9.92 14.01
C ALA A 137 -0.95 10.33 12.68
N THR A 138 -0.23 10.26 11.55
CA THR A 138 -0.79 10.54 10.22
C THR A 138 -1.86 9.51 9.88
N GLN A 139 -2.99 9.99 9.34
CA GLN A 139 -4.12 9.15 8.93
C GLN A 139 -4.02 8.80 7.45
N THR A 140 -4.49 7.61 7.05
CA THR A 140 -4.52 7.18 5.65
C THR A 140 -5.36 8.13 4.78
N GLN A 141 -6.45 8.68 5.33
CA GLN A 141 -7.25 9.67 4.62
C GLN A 141 -6.42 10.88 4.17
N HIS A 142 -5.56 11.41 5.04
CA HIS A 142 -4.69 12.54 4.71
C HIS A 142 -3.70 12.18 3.59
N VAL A 143 -3.20 10.94 3.56
CA VAL A 143 -2.33 10.44 2.49
C VAL A 143 -3.07 10.44 1.14
N ILE A 144 -4.34 10.04 1.13
CA ILE A 144 -5.18 10.01 -0.09
C ILE A 144 -5.51 11.43 -0.56
N GLU A 145 -5.81 12.35 0.35
CA GLU A 145 -6.02 13.76 0.04
C GLU A 145 -4.77 14.39 -0.56
N GLU A 146 -3.59 14.08 0.00
CA GLU A 146 -2.32 14.54 -0.57
C GLU A 146 -2.06 13.94 -1.96
N LEU A 147 -2.38 12.66 -2.16
CA LEU A 147 -2.28 12.00 -3.47
C LEU A 147 -3.17 12.70 -4.51
N LEU A 148 -4.42 13.00 -4.17
CA LEU A 148 -5.33 13.74 -5.07
C LEU A 148 -4.78 15.12 -5.42
N SER A 149 -4.19 15.81 -4.44
CA SER A 149 -3.50 17.08 -4.69
C SER A 149 -2.27 16.92 -5.59
N LEU A 150 -1.55 15.80 -5.48
CA LEU A 150 -0.39 15.49 -6.32
C LEU A 150 -0.78 15.22 -7.78
N ILE A 151 -1.89 14.51 -8.00
CA ILE A 151 -2.43 14.26 -9.36
C ILE A 151 -2.90 15.57 -10.00
N ALA A 152 -3.51 16.45 -9.20
CA ALA A 152 -3.99 17.75 -9.66
C ALA A 152 -2.86 18.72 -10.01
N ALA A 153 -1.77 18.69 -9.25
CA ALA A 153 -0.61 19.56 -9.45
C ALA A 153 0.68 18.75 -9.25
N PRO A 154 1.32 18.31 -10.35
CA PRO A 154 2.58 17.58 -10.29
C PRO A 154 3.62 18.36 -9.50
N ARG A 155 4.21 17.73 -8.49
CA ARG A 155 5.29 18.32 -7.71
C ARG A 155 6.62 17.92 -8.31
N LEU A 156 7.48 18.91 -8.56
CA LEU A 156 8.86 18.65 -8.91
C LEU A 156 9.56 18.06 -7.68
N CYS A 157 9.85 16.78 -7.81
CA CYS A 157 10.71 16.07 -6.90
C CYS A 157 12.18 16.43 -7.18
N SER A 158 13.08 16.24 -6.21
CA SER A 158 14.53 16.40 -6.43
C SER A 158 15.02 15.56 -7.62
N SER A 159 16.17 15.91 -8.21
CA SER A 159 16.76 15.29 -9.42
C SER A 159 16.87 13.75 -9.42
N LEU A 160 16.73 13.09 -8.27
CA LEU A 160 16.74 11.62 -8.12
C LEU A 160 15.45 10.91 -8.54
N CYS A 161 14.37 11.64 -8.83
CA CYS A 161 13.07 11.02 -9.17
C CYS A 161 12.95 10.71 -10.67
N PHE A 162 13.95 11.08 -11.47
CA PHE A 162 14.04 10.76 -12.90
C PHE A 162 14.30 9.27 -13.18
N ASP A 163 14.80 8.50 -12.21
CA ASP A 163 15.04 7.05 -12.37
C ASP A 163 13.75 6.20 -12.30
N PHE A 164 12.59 6.83 -12.11
CA PHE A 164 11.27 6.16 -12.09
C PHE A 164 10.50 6.25 -13.44
N PHE A 165 11.12 6.79 -14.49
CA PHE A 165 10.56 6.87 -15.86
C PHE A 165 11.36 6.06 -16.88
#